data_AF-A0A8J6HCI9-F1
#
_entry.id   AF-A0A8J6HCI9-F1
#
_cell.length_a   1.000
_cell.length_b   1.000
_cell.length_c   1.000
_cell.angle_alpha   90.00
_cell.angle_beta   90.00
_cell.angle_gamma   90.00
#
_symmetry.space_group_name_H-M   'P 1'
#
loop_
_entity.id
_entity.type
_entity.pdbx_description
1 polymer ?
#
loop_
_entity_poly.entity_id
_entity_poly.type
_entity_poly.pdbx_seq_one_letter_code
_entity_poly.pdbx_strand_id
1 'polypeptide(L)'
;MSSAYNLSFLLFCALFHCSHSLYFHIGETERKCFIEEIPDETNVVVNYKVELYDPRSGGFMPSSPGIGMHVEVRDPDDKTLLSRVYSSEGKISFTSHTPGEHVICMYSNSSAWFSGSQLRVHLDIQVGEHAVNYGEVVQKEKLSELQLRVRQLLDQVDQITKEQNYQRGKGLFAKKFFKSGSVIFEEEPLVSCQFSWNAAYQYKACDQCLKPLETAQENAQRLTGKPDLELPFPECCATDKAKFTSCSLCGTEYCSVECQSAAYNQYHRILCLQTTERNNYHPLEQLNEAWKHVHYPPETNTIMLIVRLLARITQSSNRELAIEQTLQFCHRTVNEDAELAHKLLGEKYASQQSLLHNLLLQCLPHEGIEQFLTPVGFQGLLALIGTNGQGVGTSAISQWVTRTSDLAITDEERAVLDKFIDKLYEDMDSHSGNFLNNEGVALFTLQSACNHSCVPNAEPTYLHNNNKLSLVAVRDVQEGEEICISYLDECNLQRSRHSRRKELMENYLFACNCPKCEEQTCQPDFTSEEEDDEEMSE
;
A
#
# COMPACT_ATOMS: atom_id res chain seq x y z
N MET A 1 56.42 10.11 -23.88
CA MET A 1 54.97 10.31 -23.59
C MET A 1 54.45 9.49 -22.40
N SER A 2 55.28 8.74 -21.65
CA SER A 2 54.80 7.95 -20.49
C SER A 2 54.93 8.69 -19.12
N SER A 3 55.72 9.76 -19.03
CA SER A 3 55.95 10.48 -17.77
C SER A 3 54.86 11.52 -17.42
N ALA A 4 54.03 11.93 -18.37
CA ALA A 4 52.98 12.93 -18.14
C ALA A 4 51.71 12.32 -17.52
N TYR A 5 51.36 11.09 -17.90
CA TYR A 5 50.17 10.39 -17.39
C TYR A 5 50.30 10.01 -15.91
N ASN A 6 51.52 9.68 -15.44
CA ASN A 6 51.76 9.38 -14.02
C ASN A 6 51.64 10.62 -13.13
N LEU A 7 51.96 11.81 -13.64
CA LEU A 7 51.82 13.06 -12.87
C LEU A 7 50.36 13.48 -12.75
N SER A 8 49.56 13.29 -13.79
CA SER A 8 48.10 13.55 -13.75
C SER A 8 47.35 12.56 -12.85
N PHE A 9 47.75 11.29 -12.80
CA PHE A 9 47.13 10.30 -11.90
C PHE A 9 47.48 10.58 -10.42
N LEU A 10 48.71 10.99 -10.13
CA LEU A 10 49.12 11.41 -8.78
C LEU A 10 48.42 12.71 -8.33
N LEU A 11 48.18 13.66 -9.24
CA LEU A 11 47.37 14.85 -8.94
C LEU A 11 45.89 14.51 -8.71
N PHE A 12 45.34 13.53 -9.41
CA PHE A 12 43.95 13.09 -9.24
C PHE A 12 43.75 12.37 -7.89
N CYS A 13 44.68 11.52 -7.47
CA CYS A 13 44.64 10.87 -6.14
C CYS A 13 44.86 11.86 -4.97
N ALA A 14 45.61 12.94 -5.19
CA ALA A 14 45.77 14.01 -4.19
C ALA A 14 44.50 14.86 -3.99
N LEU A 15 43.60 14.91 -4.99
CA LEU A 15 42.31 15.59 -4.88
C LEU A 15 41.25 14.79 -4.11
N PHE A 16 41.48 13.48 -3.87
CA PHE A 16 40.55 12.62 -3.12
C PHE A 16 40.75 12.64 -1.59
N HIS A 17 41.66 13.45 -1.05
CA HIS A 17 41.93 13.50 0.40
C HIS A 17 41.23 14.64 1.15
N CYS A 18 40.30 15.36 0.53
CA CYS A 18 39.52 16.39 1.20
C CYS A 18 38.09 15.93 1.48
N SER A 19 37.89 14.73 2.03
CA SER A 19 36.63 14.39 2.68
C SER A 19 36.48 15.27 3.92
N HIS A 20 35.72 16.36 3.81
CA HIS A 20 35.33 17.14 4.98
C HIS A 20 34.36 16.27 5.77
N SER A 21 34.70 15.91 7.02
CA SER A 21 33.75 15.24 7.91
C SER A 21 32.52 16.13 8.06
N LEU A 22 31.32 15.57 7.99
CA LEU A 22 30.09 16.32 8.25
C LEU A 22 30.14 16.86 9.69
N TYR A 23 30.02 18.17 9.83
CA TYR A 23 29.86 18.82 11.12
C TYR A 23 28.72 19.81 11.05
N PHE A 24 28.10 20.07 12.19
CA PHE A 24 27.07 21.08 12.33
C PHE A 24 27.36 21.95 13.54
N HIS A 25 26.67 23.08 13.60
CA HIS A 25 26.82 24.01 14.71
C HIS A 25 25.61 23.98 15.64
N ILE A 26 25.86 24.10 16.94
CA ILE A 26 24.84 24.24 17.98
C ILE A 26 25.11 25.55 18.74
N GLY A 27 24.12 26.44 18.76
CA GLY A 27 24.10 27.66 19.55
C GLY A 27 23.65 27.45 21.00
N GLU A 28 23.66 28.52 21.80
CA GLU A 28 23.22 28.48 23.19
C GLU A 28 21.74 28.10 23.27
N THR A 29 21.40 27.08 24.08
CA THR A 29 20.04 26.51 24.22
C THR A 29 19.44 25.85 22.97
N GLU A 30 20.22 25.74 21.88
CA GLU A 30 19.74 25.13 20.64
C GLU A 30 19.72 23.60 20.77
N ARG A 31 18.59 23.01 20.38
CA ARG A 31 18.40 21.57 20.25
C ARG A 31 18.41 21.19 18.78
N LYS A 32 19.34 20.31 18.40
CA LYS A 32 19.38 19.72 17.06
C LYS A 32 18.97 18.26 17.15
N CYS A 33 18.08 17.84 16.26
CA CYS A 33 17.60 16.47 16.19
C CYS A 33 17.82 15.93 14.78
N PHE A 34 18.22 14.67 14.71
CA PHE A 34 18.43 13.90 13.50
C PHE A 34 17.39 12.78 13.50
N ILE A 35 16.74 12.59 12.36
CA ILE A 35 15.76 11.53 12.17
C ILE A 35 16.46 10.47 11.33
N GLU A 36 16.48 9.24 11.83
CA GLU A 36 17.03 8.08 11.13
C GLU A 36 15.97 6.99 11.05
N GLU A 37 15.74 6.47 9.85
CA GLU A 37 14.89 5.30 9.65
C GLU A 37 15.68 4.03 9.97
N ILE A 38 15.23 3.28 10.97
CA ILE A 38 15.96 2.11 11.48
C ILE A 38 15.03 0.89 11.48
N PRO A 39 15.44 -0.24 10.85
CA PRO A 39 14.71 -1.51 10.94
C PRO A 39 14.62 -2.06 12.38
N ASP A 40 13.83 -3.11 12.56
CA ASP A 40 13.76 -3.83 13.83
C ASP A 40 15.08 -4.57 14.13
N GLU A 41 15.33 -4.82 15.42
CA GLU A 41 16.50 -5.56 15.94
C GLU A 41 17.84 -5.11 15.31
N THR A 42 17.98 -3.81 15.11
CA THR A 42 19.13 -3.19 14.44
C THR A 42 19.92 -2.34 15.44
N ASN A 43 21.22 -2.60 15.53
CA ASN A 43 22.10 -1.84 16.40
C ASN A 43 22.52 -0.53 15.73
N VAL A 44 22.52 0.54 16.52
CA VAL A 44 23.00 1.85 16.11
C VAL A 44 24.07 2.32 17.06
N VAL A 45 25.17 2.82 16.49
CA VAL A 45 26.29 3.42 17.19
C VAL A 45 26.41 4.87 16.76
N VAL A 46 26.37 5.78 17.72
CA VAL A 46 26.54 7.22 17.49
C VAL A 46 27.85 7.66 18.11
N ASN A 47 28.79 8.08 17.28
CA ASN A 47 30.03 8.70 17.70
C ASN A 47 29.92 10.21 17.49
N TYR A 48 30.33 11.00 18.48
CA TYR A 48 30.38 12.44 18.31
C TYR A 48 31.57 13.08 19.02
N LYS A 49 31.98 14.23 18.51
CA LYS A 49 33.04 15.07 19.09
C LYS A 49 32.68 16.54 18.96
N VAL A 50 32.91 17.30 20.03
CA VAL A 50 32.54 18.71 20.15
C VAL A 50 33.78 19.61 20.18
N GLU A 51 33.77 20.67 19.38
CA GLU A 51 34.74 21.76 19.42
C GLU A 51 34.05 23.07 19.83
N LEU A 52 34.76 23.95 20.53
CA LEU A 52 34.24 25.25 20.97
C LEU A 52 34.82 26.36 20.10
N TYR A 53 33.99 27.28 19.64
CA TYR A 53 34.46 28.48 18.96
C TYR A 53 35.26 29.39 19.92
N ASP A 54 36.48 29.74 19.52
CA ASP A 54 37.34 30.67 20.24
C ASP A 54 37.44 32.00 19.48
N PRO A 55 36.84 33.09 20.00
CA PRO A 55 36.88 34.41 19.38
C PRO A 55 38.29 34.98 19.21
N ARG A 56 39.29 34.48 19.96
CA ARG A 56 40.67 34.99 19.90
C ARG A 56 41.45 34.42 18.73
N SER A 57 41.23 33.15 18.40
CA SER A 57 41.83 32.49 17.25
C SER A 57 40.99 32.63 15.97
N GLY A 58 39.71 32.98 16.09
CA GLY A 58 38.76 33.01 14.96
C GLY A 58 38.43 31.61 14.44
N GLY A 59 38.70 30.57 15.25
CA GLY A 59 38.55 29.16 14.89
C GLY A 59 37.91 28.34 15.99
N PHE A 60 37.82 27.02 15.77
CA PHE A 60 37.31 26.07 16.75
C PHE A 60 38.47 25.34 17.41
N MET A 61 38.38 25.15 18.73
CA MET A 61 39.39 24.49 19.53
C MET A 61 38.80 23.30 20.29
N PRO A 62 39.61 22.30 20.67
CA PRO A 62 39.17 21.22 21.54
C PRO A 62 38.51 21.77 22.80
N SER A 63 37.33 21.25 23.11
CA SER A 63 36.53 21.71 24.22
C SER A 63 37.20 21.39 25.57
N SER A 64 37.18 22.35 26.50
CA SER A 64 37.78 22.22 27.83
C SER A 64 37.08 21.12 28.66
N PRO A 65 37.79 20.47 29.61
CA PRO A 65 37.17 19.52 30.54
C PRO A 65 36.02 20.18 31.31
N GLY A 66 34.78 19.76 31.06
CA GLY A 66 33.57 20.31 31.67
C GLY A 66 32.41 20.56 30.69
N ILE A 67 32.67 20.68 29.39
CA ILE A 67 31.60 20.82 28.38
C ILE A 67 30.95 19.45 28.17
N GLY A 68 29.68 19.33 28.55
CA GLY A 68 28.90 18.11 28.38
C GLY A 68 27.83 18.25 27.30
N MET A 69 27.56 17.17 26.59
CA MET A 69 26.52 17.07 25.57
C MET A 69 25.38 16.19 26.10
N HIS A 70 24.16 16.72 26.11
CA HIS A 70 22.98 15.91 26.38
C HIS A 70 22.55 15.22 25.09
N VAL A 71 22.46 13.89 25.13
CA VAL A 71 21.99 13.08 24.01
C VAL A 71 20.73 12.34 24.42
N GLU A 72 19.68 12.53 23.63
CA GLU A 72 18.38 11.89 23.79
C GLU A 72 18.04 11.10 22.52
N VAL A 73 17.58 9.87 22.66
CA VAL A 73 17.11 9.01 21.57
C VAL A 73 15.67 8.59 21.88
N ARG A 74 14.78 8.79 20.92
CA ARG A 74 13.39 8.35 20.97
C ARG A 74 13.08 7.41 19.81
N ASP A 75 12.22 6.44 20.06
CA ASP A 75 11.70 5.51 19.05
C ASP A 75 10.49 6.12 18.29
N PRO A 76 9.93 5.42 17.29
CA PRO A 76 8.79 5.91 16.49
C PRO A 76 7.51 6.17 17.30
N ASP A 77 7.36 5.53 18.47
CA ASP A 77 6.22 5.70 19.38
C ASP A 77 6.45 6.85 20.39
N ASP A 78 7.47 7.68 20.15
CA ASP A 78 7.94 8.77 21.02
C ASP A 78 8.45 8.30 22.41
N LYS A 79 8.76 7.02 22.57
CA LYS A 79 9.32 6.47 23.81
C LYS A 79 10.82 6.69 23.85
N THR A 80 11.29 7.26 24.95
CA THR A 80 12.71 7.53 25.18
C THR A 80 13.50 6.23 25.40
N LEU A 81 14.38 5.89 24.45
CA LEU A 81 15.32 4.76 24.54
C LEU A 81 16.54 5.13 25.40
N LEU A 82 17.01 6.38 25.27
CA LEU A 82 18.18 6.89 25.95
C LEU A 82 18.03 8.40 26.21
N SER A 83 18.41 8.87 27.39
CA SER A 83 18.49 10.30 27.70
C SER A 83 19.54 10.52 28.77
N ARG A 84 20.74 10.98 28.37
CA ARG A 84 21.90 11.11 29.25
C ARG A 84 22.83 12.25 28.82
N VAL A 85 23.57 12.77 29.79
CA VAL A 85 24.66 13.74 29.57
C VAL A 85 25.99 13.02 29.48
N TYR A 86 26.73 13.32 28.43
CA TYR A 86 28.05 12.77 28.13
C TYR A 86 29.10 13.89 28.09
N SER A 87 30.38 13.53 27.98
CA SER A 87 31.50 14.47 27.83
C SER A 87 31.49 15.18 26.46
N SER A 88 32.53 15.96 26.16
CA SER A 88 32.72 16.60 24.86
C SER A 88 32.97 15.64 23.70
N GLU A 89 33.28 14.39 23.99
CA GLU A 89 33.38 13.29 23.04
C GLU A 89 32.71 12.07 23.66
N GLY A 90 32.01 11.29 22.84
CA GLY A 90 31.25 10.14 23.31
C GLY A 90 30.89 9.15 22.21
N LYS A 91 30.79 7.88 22.61
CA LYS A 91 30.22 6.78 21.83
C LYS A 91 28.97 6.28 22.55
N ILE A 92 27.84 6.37 21.88
CA ILE A 92 26.54 5.89 22.36
C ILE A 92 26.13 4.70 21.49
N SER A 93 25.45 3.72 22.08
CA SER A 93 24.86 2.61 21.35
C SER A 93 23.47 2.29 21.86
N PHE A 94 22.56 1.97 20.95
CA PHE A 94 21.22 1.44 21.26
C PHE A 94 20.80 0.42 20.22
N THR A 95 19.79 -0.37 20.54
CA THR A 95 19.18 -1.34 19.62
C THR A 95 17.74 -0.90 19.37
N SER A 96 17.38 -0.78 18.09
CA SER A 96 15.98 -0.57 17.69
C SER A 96 15.20 -1.86 17.92
N HIS A 97 14.07 -1.77 18.61
CA HIS A 97 13.09 -2.87 18.76
C HIS A 97 11.77 -2.57 18.06
N THR A 98 11.57 -1.33 17.62
CA THR A 98 10.40 -0.86 16.87
C THR A 98 10.90 -0.27 15.57
N PRO A 99 10.56 -0.83 14.41
CA PRO A 99 11.00 -0.30 13.12
C PRO A 99 10.37 1.08 12.87
N GLY A 100 11.12 2.04 12.34
CA GLY A 100 10.61 3.37 11.98
C GLY A 100 11.59 4.53 12.21
N GLU A 101 11.05 5.75 12.18
CA GLU A 101 11.78 6.99 12.47
C GLU A 101 12.22 7.08 13.93
N HIS A 102 13.53 7.03 14.16
CA HIS A 102 14.12 7.32 15.46
C HIS A 102 14.68 8.72 15.48
N VAL A 103 14.43 9.43 16.59
CA VAL A 103 14.87 10.81 16.75
C VAL A 103 16.05 10.88 17.70
N ILE A 104 17.21 11.28 17.20
CA ILE A 104 18.46 11.46 17.96
C ILE A 104 18.68 12.96 18.15
N CYS A 105 18.45 13.45 19.37
CA CYS A 105 18.61 14.85 19.72
C CYS A 105 19.87 15.11 20.53
N MET A 106 20.57 16.19 20.20
CA MET A 106 21.77 16.66 20.87
C MET A 106 21.60 18.12 21.28
N TYR A 107 21.91 18.44 22.53
CA TYR A 107 21.90 19.81 23.03
C TYR A 107 22.83 20.00 24.22
N SER A 108 23.27 21.24 24.44
CA SER A 108 24.10 21.60 25.59
C SER A 108 23.30 21.52 26.90
N ASN A 109 23.91 20.94 27.95
CA ASN A 109 23.31 20.87 29.29
C ASN A 109 23.45 22.17 30.11
N SER A 110 23.86 23.29 29.51
CA SER A 110 23.98 24.56 30.21
C SER A 110 23.64 25.75 29.32
N SER A 111 22.88 26.68 29.90
CA SER A 111 22.37 27.91 29.29
C SER A 111 23.22 29.15 29.60
N ALA A 112 24.42 28.98 30.16
CA ALA A 112 25.28 30.10 30.57
C ALA A 112 26.79 29.83 30.41
N TRP A 113 27.19 28.73 29.75
CA TRP A 113 28.56 28.22 29.88
C TRP A 113 29.58 28.94 28.98
N PHE A 114 29.16 29.48 27.83
CA PHE A 114 30.13 29.88 26.80
C PHE A 114 29.96 31.31 26.24
N SER A 115 29.22 32.17 26.95
CA SER A 115 29.08 33.60 26.63
C SER A 115 28.64 33.90 25.19
N GLY A 116 27.68 33.13 24.64
CA GLY A 116 27.19 33.31 23.27
C GLY A 116 28.11 32.80 22.14
N SER A 117 29.14 32.00 22.43
CA SER A 117 29.93 31.29 21.42
C SER A 117 29.18 30.09 20.78
N GLN A 118 29.79 29.40 19.82
CA GLN A 118 29.14 28.35 19.02
C GLN A 118 29.88 27.03 19.21
N LEU A 119 29.15 25.92 19.33
CA LEU A 119 29.73 24.57 19.33
C LEU A 119 29.76 24.02 17.90
N ARG A 120 30.84 23.37 17.52
CA ARG A 120 30.91 22.52 16.32
C ARG A 120 30.85 21.06 16.77
N VAL A 121 29.89 20.32 16.23
CA VAL A 121 29.71 18.91 16.54
C VAL A 121 29.99 18.11 15.27
N HIS A 122 30.99 17.24 15.38
CA HIS A 122 31.23 16.17 14.41
C HIS A 122 30.40 14.97 14.86
N LEU A 123 29.62 14.40 13.95
CA LEU A 123 28.68 13.33 14.23
C LEU A 123 28.82 12.24 13.18
N ASP A 124 28.89 11.00 13.66
CA ASP A 124 28.97 9.79 12.86
C ASP A 124 27.97 8.79 13.42
N ILE A 125 26.95 8.46 12.63
CA ILE A 125 25.90 7.49 12.98
C ILE A 125 26.14 6.25 12.12
N GLN A 126 26.37 5.13 12.78
CA GLN A 126 26.60 3.82 12.17
C GLN A 126 25.42 2.92 12.48
N VAL A 127 24.82 2.33 11.46
CA VAL A 127 23.62 1.49 11.57
C VAL A 127 23.94 0.07 11.07
N GLY A 128 23.41 -0.94 11.76
CA GLY A 128 23.48 -2.33 11.34
C GLY A 128 24.90 -2.88 11.35
N GLU A 129 25.33 -3.45 10.22
CA GLU A 129 26.67 -4.04 10.10
C GLU A 129 27.81 -3.03 10.33
N HIS A 130 27.60 -1.75 10.02
CA HIS A 130 28.59 -0.69 10.22
C HIS A 130 28.83 -0.41 11.70
N ALA A 131 27.88 -0.78 12.58
CA ALA A 131 28.02 -0.69 14.02
C ALA A 131 28.82 -1.86 14.63
N VAL A 132 29.10 -2.92 13.87
CA VAL A 132 29.77 -4.14 14.35
C VAL A 132 31.29 -3.96 14.36
N ASN A 133 31.92 -4.13 15.53
CA ASN A 133 33.38 -4.14 15.64
C ASN A 133 33.95 -5.53 15.32
N TYR A 134 34.18 -5.82 14.04
CA TYR A 134 34.76 -7.09 13.59
C TYR A 134 36.14 -7.40 14.20
N GLY A 135 36.90 -6.39 14.61
CA GLY A 135 38.19 -6.60 15.29
C GLY A 135 38.03 -7.31 16.65
N GLU A 136 36.97 -6.99 17.40
CA GLU A 136 36.64 -7.68 18.65
C GLU A 136 36.10 -9.09 18.40
N VAL A 137 35.30 -9.27 17.34
CA VAL A 137 34.77 -10.60 16.93
C VAL A 137 35.91 -11.55 16.61
N VAL A 138 36.92 -11.10 15.85
CA VAL A 138 38.12 -11.90 15.53
C VAL A 138 38.86 -12.31 16.80
N GLN A 139 39.03 -11.41 17.77
CA GLN A 139 39.72 -11.72 19.02
C GLN A 139 38.96 -12.73 19.87
N LYS A 140 37.63 -12.59 19.96
CA LYS A 140 36.77 -13.44 20.78
C LYS A 140 36.60 -14.84 20.19
N GLU A 141 36.38 -14.93 18.87
CA GLU A 141 36.04 -16.18 18.19
C GLU A 141 37.23 -16.85 17.48
N LYS A 142 38.40 -16.17 17.45
CA LYS A 142 39.63 -16.67 16.82
C LYS A 142 39.44 -17.07 15.36
N LEU A 143 38.68 -16.25 14.61
CA LEU A 143 38.39 -16.49 13.20
C LEU A 143 39.63 -16.30 12.33
N SER A 144 39.82 -17.17 11.34
CA SER A 144 40.77 -16.93 10.25
C SER A 144 40.28 -15.82 9.32
N GLU A 145 41.16 -15.26 8.49
CA GLU A 145 40.82 -14.19 7.54
C GLU A 145 39.66 -14.57 6.61
N LEU A 146 39.65 -15.81 6.10
CA LEU A 146 38.58 -16.28 5.23
C LEU A 146 37.24 -16.43 5.99
N GLN A 147 37.28 -16.95 7.21
CA GLN A 147 36.08 -17.09 8.06
C GLN A 147 35.50 -15.72 8.43
N LEU A 148 36.36 -14.75 8.73
CA LEU A 148 35.95 -13.36 8.95
C LEU A 148 35.28 -12.79 7.70
N ARG A 149 35.85 -13.04 6.51
CA ARG A 149 35.28 -12.53 5.27
C ARG A 149 33.91 -13.15 4.97
N VAL A 150 33.74 -14.45 5.17
CA VAL A 150 32.44 -15.11 5.03
C VAL A 150 31.44 -14.55 6.02
N ARG A 151 31.85 -14.31 7.28
CA ARG A 151 30.99 -13.70 8.30
C ARG A 151 30.51 -12.31 7.91
N GLN A 152 31.42 -11.44 7.49
CA GLN A 152 31.10 -10.10 7.00
C GLN A 152 30.10 -10.15 5.84
N LEU A 153 30.27 -11.07 4.88
CA LEU A 153 29.34 -11.21 3.76
C LEU A 153 27.95 -11.68 4.22
N LEU A 154 27.88 -12.57 5.20
CA LEU A 154 26.59 -13.00 5.77
C LEU A 154 25.91 -11.87 6.54
N ASP A 155 26.64 -11.12 7.35
CA ASP A 155 26.12 -9.96 8.08
C ASP A 155 25.68 -8.84 7.11
N GLN A 156 26.39 -8.65 5.99
CA GLN A 156 25.96 -7.78 4.88
C GLN A 156 24.64 -8.22 4.27
N VAL A 157 24.52 -9.49 3.92
CA VAL A 157 23.30 -10.04 3.32
C VAL A 157 22.13 -9.95 4.31
N ASP A 158 22.35 -10.24 5.60
CA ASP A 158 21.33 -10.10 6.64
C ASP A 158 20.85 -8.64 6.78
N GLN A 159 21.78 -7.69 6.81
CA GLN A 159 21.45 -6.26 6.90
C GLN A 159 20.67 -5.78 5.67
N ILE A 160 21.13 -6.13 4.46
CA ILE A 160 20.42 -5.81 3.21
C ILE A 160 19.01 -6.41 3.25
N THR A 161 18.88 -7.65 3.72
CA THR A 161 17.59 -8.33 3.82
C THR A 161 16.67 -7.62 4.82
N LYS A 162 17.18 -7.18 5.98
CA LYS A 162 16.40 -6.41 6.97
C LYS A 162 15.96 -5.06 6.43
N GLU A 163 16.84 -4.32 5.76
CA GLU A 163 16.50 -3.05 5.12
C GLU A 163 15.46 -3.24 4.02
N GLN A 164 15.64 -4.23 3.15
CA GLN A 164 14.66 -4.56 2.12
C GLN A 164 13.31 -4.97 2.73
N ASN A 165 13.30 -5.78 3.79
CA ASN A 165 12.06 -6.17 4.47
C ASN A 165 11.39 -5.00 5.17
N TYR A 166 12.16 -4.12 5.82
CA TYR A 166 11.65 -2.90 6.43
C TYR A 166 10.96 -2.01 5.38
N GLN A 167 11.59 -1.83 4.22
CA GLN A 167 11.02 -1.08 3.09
C GLN A 167 9.78 -1.77 2.47
N ARG A 168 9.63 -3.09 2.62
CA ARG A 168 8.48 -3.86 2.12
C ARG A 168 7.35 -4.03 3.14
N GLY A 169 7.61 -3.77 4.43
CA GLY A 169 6.62 -3.91 5.49
C GLY A 169 6.18 -5.36 5.72
N LYS A 170 4.87 -5.57 5.90
CA LYS A 170 4.29 -6.91 6.12
C LYS A 170 4.37 -7.74 4.83
N GLY A 171 4.47 -9.06 4.98
CA GLY A 171 4.49 -10.01 3.86
C GLY A 171 3.83 -11.33 4.22
N LEU A 172 3.26 -12.01 3.23
CA LEU A 172 2.74 -13.37 3.37
C LEU A 172 3.75 -14.39 2.86
N PHE A 173 3.97 -15.47 3.61
CA PHE A 173 4.93 -16.51 3.27
C PHE A 173 4.29 -17.90 3.32
N ALA A 174 4.59 -18.72 2.32
CA ALA A 174 4.10 -20.08 2.23
C ALA A 174 4.67 -20.95 3.37
N LYS A 175 3.79 -21.61 4.14
CA LYS A 175 4.19 -22.58 5.18
C LYS A 175 4.25 -24.02 4.68
N LYS A 176 3.97 -24.24 3.40
CA LYS A 176 3.99 -25.53 2.70
C LYS A 176 4.08 -25.27 1.19
N PHE A 177 4.38 -26.33 0.44
CA PHE A 177 4.32 -26.29 -1.03
C PHE A 177 2.88 -26.10 -1.55
N PHE A 178 2.73 -25.25 -2.58
CA PHE A 178 1.51 -25.10 -3.37
C PHE A 178 1.81 -25.35 -4.84
N LYS A 179 0.93 -26.11 -5.50
CA LYS A 179 1.03 -26.37 -6.94
C LYS A 179 0.37 -25.25 -7.74
N SER A 180 0.88 -24.95 -8.93
CA SER A 180 0.18 -24.08 -9.89
C SER A 180 -1.29 -24.50 -10.06
N GLY A 181 -2.18 -23.50 -10.06
CA GLY A 181 -3.64 -23.64 -10.10
C GLY A 181 -4.31 -23.97 -8.76
N SER A 182 -3.55 -24.20 -7.68
CA SER A 182 -4.14 -24.50 -6.37
C SER A 182 -4.54 -23.25 -5.60
N VAL A 183 -5.65 -23.34 -4.86
CA VAL A 183 -6.07 -22.30 -3.92
C VAL A 183 -5.13 -22.29 -2.71
N ILE A 184 -4.48 -21.15 -2.46
CA ILE A 184 -3.61 -20.92 -1.31
C ILE A 184 -4.46 -20.70 -0.07
N PHE A 185 -5.38 -19.74 -0.13
CA PHE A 185 -6.40 -19.48 0.89
C PHE A 185 -7.62 -18.80 0.28
N GLU A 186 -8.72 -18.79 1.04
CA GLU A 186 -9.90 -17.99 0.75
C GLU A 186 -10.17 -17.01 1.90
N GLU A 187 -10.70 -15.84 1.58
CA GLU A 187 -10.94 -14.77 2.56
C GLU A 187 -12.27 -14.05 2.27
N GLU A 188 -13.04 -13.79 3.32
CA GLU A 188 -14.18 -12.89 3.27
C GLU A 188 -13.72 -11.46 3.57
N PRO A 189 -14.26 -10.44 2.87
CA PRO A 189 -13.79 -9.08 3.04
C PRO A 189 -14.25 -8.49 4.37
N LEU A 190 -13.46 -7.56 4.90
CA LEU A 190 -13.84 -6.75 6.05
C LEU A 190 -15.10 -5.93 5.74
N VAL A 191 -15.10 -5.30 4.55
CA VAL A 191 -16.22 -4.63 3.90
C VAL A 191 -16.02 -4.67 2.39
N SER A 192 -17.12 -4.65 1.64
CA SER A 192 -17.11 -4.50 0.18
C SER A 192 -18.21 -3.54 -0.24
N CYS A 193 -18.07 -2.84 -1.36
CA CYS A 193 -19.10 -1.94 -1.88
C CYS A 193 -19.11 -1.98 -3.42
N GLN A 194 -20.31 -1.88 -4.02
CA GLN A 194 -20.44 -1.75 -5.46
C GLN A 194 -19.89 -0.40 -5.91
N PHE A 195 -19.31 -0.32 -7.10
CA PHE A 195 -18.88 0.95 -7.67
C PHE A 195 -20.08 1.88 -7.90
N SER A 196 -19.87 3.17 -7.62
CA SER A 196 -20.90 4.21 -7.69
C SER A 196 -21.44 4.37 -9.11
N TRP A 197 -20.57 4.29 -10.12
CA TRP A 197 -20.99 4.34 -11.51
C TRP A 197 -21.69 3.07 -11.97
N ASN A 198 -21.24 1.88 -11.55
CA ASN A 198 -21.94 0.63 -11.87
C ASN A 198 -23.38 0.67 -11.36
N ALA A 199 -23.59 1.08 -10.12
CA ALA A 199 -24.94 1.26 -9.56
C ALA A 199 -25.76 2.30 -10.35
N ALA A 200 -25.15 3.42 -10.75
CA ALA A 200 -25.82 4.45 -11.56
C ALA A 200 -26.26 3.93 -12.94
N TYR A 201 -25.41 3.11 -13.59
CA TYR A 201 -25.70 2.42 -14.85
C TYR A 201 -26.59 1.16 -14.68
N GLN A 202 -27.22 0.99 -13.52
CA GLN A 202 -28.20 -0.06 -13.24
C GLN A 202 -27.63 -1.48 -13.25
N TYR A 203 -26.32 -1.65 -12.97
CA TYR A 203 -25.77 -2.94 -12.64
C TYR A 203 -26.36 -3.41 -11.32
N LYS A 204 -27.00 -4.57 -11.32
CA LYS A 204 -27.63 -5.10 -10.13
C LYS A 204 -26.71 -6.09 -9.44
N ALA A 205 -26.26 -5.74 -8.24
CA ALA A 205 -25.44 -6.59 -7.40
C ALA A 205 -26.03 -6.69 -5.98
N CYS A 206 -25.79 -7.81 -5.32
CA CYS A 206 -26.16 -7.99 -3.92
C CYS A 206 -25.35 -6.99 -3.08
N ASP A 207 -26.04 -6.20 -2.26
CA ASP A 207 -25.37 -5.17 -1.46
C ASP A 207 -24.32 -5.76 -0.49
N GLN A 208 -24.52 -6.97 0.02
CA GLN A 208 -23.59 -7.64 0.95
C GLN A 208 -22.40 -8.31 0.25
N CYS A 209 -22.65 -9.03 -0.84
CA CYS A 209 -21.67 -9.97 -1.40
C CYS A 209 -21.29 -9.70 -2.85
N LEU A 210 -21.79 -8.62 -3.45
CA LEU A 210 -21.56 -8.22 -4.84
C LEU A 210 -21.99 -9.25 -5.90
N LYS A 211 -22.59 -10.37 -5.51
CA LYS A 211 -23.13 -11.35 -6.46
C LYS A 211 -24.15 -10.67 -7.40
N PRO A 212 -24.07 -10.87 -8.72
CA PRO A 212 -25.02 -10.29 -9.67
C PRO A 212 -26.45 -10.73 -9.37
N LEU A 213 -27.38 -9.79 -9.40
CA LEU A 213 -28.83 -10.00 -9.20
C LEU A 213 -29.57 -10.08 -10.54
N GLU A 214 -28.93 -10.72 -11.50
CA GLU A 214 -29.46 -10.97 -12.83
C GLU A 214 -29.00 -12.35 -13.34
N THR A 215 -29.77 -12.92 -14.26
CA THR A 215 -29.39 -14.15 -14.95
C THR A 215 -28.29 -13.88 -15.97
N ALA A 216 -27.57 -14.93 -16.39
CA ALA A 216 -26.59 -14.81 -17.49
C ALA A 216 -27.24 -14.21 -18.75
N GLN A 217 -28.50 -14.58 -19.02
CA GLN A 217 -29.29 -14.08 -20.14
C GLN A 217 -29.55 -12.57 -20.06
N GLU A 218 -30.04 -12.09 -18.92
CA GLU A 218 -30.29 -10.65 -18.68
C GLU A 218 -28.98 -9.85 -18.75
N ASN A 219 -27.91 -10.38 -18.15
CA ASN A 219 -26.58 -9.79 -18.18
C ASN A 219 -26.07 -9.67 -19.63
N ALA A 220 -26.22 -10.71 -20.45
CA ALA A 220 -25.77 -10.72 -21.84
C ALA A 220 -26.56 -9.74 -22.72
N GLN A 221 -27.89 -9.72 -22.58
CA GLN A 221 -28.76 -8.79 -23.33
C GLN A 221 -28.41 -7.34 -23.00
N ARG A 222 -28.17 -7.04 -21.72
CA ARG A 222 -27.80 -5.71 -21.25
C ARG A 222 -26.43 -5.29 -21.78
N LEU A 223 -25.42 -6.15 -21.64
CA LEU A 223 -24.03 -5.83 -22.03
C LEU A 223 -23.82 -5.75 -23.54
N THR A 224 -24.67 -6.42 -24.33
CA THR A 224 -24.64 -6.32 -25.81
C THR A 224 -25.60 -5.28 -26.38
N GLY A 225 -26.51 -4.74 -25.56
CA GLY A 225 -27.61 -3.90 -26.03
C GLY A 225 -28.63 -4.63 -26.93
N LYS A 226 -28.66 -5.97 -26.89
CA LYS A 226 -29.50 -6.81 -27.75
C LYS A 226 -30.58 -7.52 -26.93
N PRO A 227 -31.82 -6.99 -26.85
CA PRO A 227 -32.88 -7.59 -26.04
C PRO A 227 -33.35 -8.95 -26.57
N ASP A 228 -33.16 -9.22 -27.87
CA ASP A 228 -33.54 -10.47 -28.52
C ASP A 228 -32.42 -11.53 -28.51
N LEU A 229 -31.27 -11.26 -27.88
CA LEU A 229 -30.20 -12.23 -27.72
C LEU A 229 -30.69 -13.41 -26.87
N GLU A 230 -30.38 -14.64 -27.27
CA GLU A 230 -30.63 -15.86 -26.50
C GLU A 230 -29.32 -16.61 -26.27
N LEU A 231 -29.03 -16.95 -25.01
CA LEU A 231 -27.88 -17.77 -24.65
C LEU A 231 -28.22 -19.25 -24.85
N PRO A 232 -27.34 -20.05 -25.47
CA PRO A 232 -27.50 -21.50 -25.49
C PRO A 232 -27.32 -22.08 -24.08
N PHE A 233 -27.86 -23.28 -23.85
CA PHE A 233 -27.76 -23.99 -22.56
C PHE A 233 -28.19 -23.13 -21.34
N PRO A 234 -29.44 -22.63 -21.28
CA PRO A 234 -29.92 -21.78 -20.19
C PRO A 234 -29.84 -22.46 -18.81
N GLU A 235 -29.85 -23.79 -18.76
CA GLU A 235 -29.61 -24.60 -17.55
C GLU A 235 -28.22 -24.40 -16.93
N CYS A 236 -27.25 -23.88 -17.67
CA CYS A 236 -25.94 -23.50 -17.15
C CYS A 236 -25.99 -22.21 -16.32
N CYS A 237 -27.09 -21.45 -16.35
CA CYS A 237 -27.26 -20.27 -15.50
C CYS A 237 -27.37 -20.67 -14.01
N ALA A 238 -26.48 -20.13 -13.18
CA ALA A 238 -26.46 -20.38 -11.74
C ALA A 238 -27.46 -19.55 -10.93
N THR A 239 -28.02 -18.51 -11.54
CA THR A 239 -28.81 -17.50 -10.83
C THR A 239 -30.22 -17.99 -10.54
N ASP A 240 -30.58 -18.01 -9.26
CA ASP A 240 -31.93 -18.32 -8.77
C ASP A 240 -32.57 -17.06 -8.18
N LYS A 241 -33.38 -16.38 -9.00
CA LYS A 241 -34.05 -15.11 -8.61
C LYS A 241 -35.09 -15.30 -7.51
N ALA A 242 -35.58 -16.52 -7.28
CA ALA A 242 -36.58 -16.79 -6.23
C ALA A 242 -36.01 -16.60 -4.81
N LYS A 243 -34.68 -16.60 -4.66
CA LYS A 243 -33.97 -16.37 -3.39
C LYS A 243 -33.74 -14.89 -3.09
N PHE A 244 -33.91 -14.01 -4.08
CA PHE A 244 -33.63 -12.60 -3.91
C PHE A 244 -34.61 -11.98 -2.92
N THR A 245 -34.09 -11.08 -2.11
CA THR A 245 -34.84 -10.35 -1.10
C THR A 245 -34.43 -8.88 -1.13
N SER A 246 -35.21 -8.02 -0.49
CA SER A 246 -34.88 -6.60 -0.36
C SER A 246 -35.22 -6.08 1.02
N CYS A 247 -34.53 -5.00 1.41
CA CYS A 247 -34.89 -4.26 2.60
C CYS A 247 -36.27 -3.64 2.45
N SER A 248 -37.19 -3.96 3.36
CA SER A 248 -38.57 -3.46 3.33
C SER A 248 -38.69 -1.94 3.51
N LEU A 249 -37.65 -1.29 4.05
CA LEU A 249 -37.64 0.15 4.33
C LEU A 249 -37.04 0.98 3.20
N CYS A 250 -35.95 0.50 2.58
CA CYS A 250 -35.21 1.28 1.57
C CYS A 250 -35.09 0.61 0.20
N GLY A 251 -35.59 -0.62 0.04
CA GLY A 251 -35.57 -1.33 -1.24
C GLY A 251 -34.21 -1.89 -1.68
N THR A 252 -33.15 -1.74 -0.88
CA THR A 252 -31.82 -2.32 -1.19
C THR A 252 -31.92 -3.84 -1.37
N GLU A 253 -31.37 -4.36 -2.46
CA GLU A 253 -31.53 -5.76 -2.90
C GLU A 253 -30.38 -6.67 -2.41
N TYR A 254 -30.72 -7.93 -2.14
CA TYR A 254 -29.79 -8.96 -1.68
C TYR A 254 -30.07 -10.29 -2.39
N CYS A 255 -29.04 -11.11 -2.57
CA CYS A 255 -29.18 -12.42 -3.23
C CYS A 255 -29.87 -13.47 -2.34
N SER A 256 -30.00 -13.21 -1.04
CA SER A 256 -30.53 -14.14 -0.04
C SER A 256 -30.89 -13.43 1.28
N VAL A 257 -31.72 -14.09 2.10
CA VAL A 257 -32.08 -13.62 3.46
C VAL A 257 -30.87 -13.60 4.38
N GLU A 258 -29.92 -14.52 4.19
CA GLU A 258 -28.66 -14.59 4.91
C GLU A 258 -27.81 -13.34 4.63
N CYS A 259 -27.68 -12.94 3.36
CA CYS A 259 -26.96 -11.71 2.97
C CYS A 259 -27.64 -10.46 3.52
N GLN A 260 -28.97 -10.38 3.46
CA GLN A 260 -29.73 -9.28 4.05
C GLN A 260 -29.50 -9.17 5.56
N SER A 261 -29.54 -10.30 6.27
CA SER A 261 -29.33 -10.35 7.72
C SER A 261 -27.90 -9.99 8.09
N ALA A 262 -26.91 -10.49 7.33
CA ALA A 262 -25.51 -10.15 7.52
C ALA A 262 -25.26 -8.65 7.35
N ALA A 263 -25.76 -8.05 6.26
CA ALA A 263 -25.64 -6.62 6.02
C ALA A 263 -26.30 -5.80 7.13
N TYR A 264 -27.54 -6.17 7.53
CA TYR A 264 -28.27 -5.50 8.62
C TYR A 264 -27.47 -5.47 9.92
N ASN A 265 -26.88 -6.60 10.29
CA ASN A 265 -26.10 -6.72 11.52
C ASN A 265 -24.75 -5.99 11.43
N GLN A 266 -24.14 -5.93 10.25
CA GLN A 266 -22.82 -5.34 10.07
C GLN A 266 -22.85 -3.82 9.88
N TYR A 267 -23.64 -3.29 8.93
CA TYR A 267 -23.57 -1.86 8.58
C TYR A 267 -24.90 -1.25 8.09
N HIS A 268 -25.85 -2.07 7.61
CA HIS A 268 -27.03 -1.56 6.91
C HIS A 268 -28.05 -0.91 7.84
N ARG A 269 -28.08 -1.24 9.14
CA ARG A 269 -28.99 -0.57 10.09
C ARG A 269 -28.70 0.94 10.19
N ILE A 270 -27.44 1.33 10.14
CA ILE A 270 -26.98 2.73 10.13
C ILE A 270 -27.12 3.35 8.73
N LEU A 271 -26.87 2.57 7.67
CA LEU A 271 -26.90 3.06 6.29
C LEU A 271 -28.27 3.00 5.58
N CYS A 272 -29.29 2.45 6.22
CA CYS A 272 -30.62 2.32 5.63
C CYS A 272 -31.24 3.70 5.43
N LEU A 273 -31.59 4.04 4.18
CA LEU A 273 -32.20 5.35 3.86
C LEU A 273 -33.62 5.51 4.43
N GLN A 274 -34.26 4.41 4.83
CA GLN A 274 -35.66 4.36 5.28
C GLN A 274 -36.68 4.90 4.26
N THR A 275 -36.28 5.04 3.00
CA THR A 275 -37.12 5.37 1.86
C THR A 275 -36.64 4.65 0.62
N THR A 276 -37.58 4.27 -0.25
CA THR A 276 -37.27 3.74 -1.59
C THR A 276 -37.10 4.86 -2.62
N GLU A 277 -37.47 6.10 -2.29
CA GLU A 277 -37.27 7.25 -3.15
C GLU A 277 -35.79 7.65 -3.14
N ARG A 278 -35.10 7.37 -4.24
CA ARG A 278 -33.72 7.82 -4.47
C ARG A 278 -33.76 9.27 -4.92
N ASN A 279 -33.48 10.19 -4.02
CA ASN A 279 -33.39 11.61 -4.30
C ASN A 279 -32.12 12.20 -3.67
N ASN A 280 -31.63 13.32 -4.23
CA ASN A 280 -30.41 13.98 -3.76
C ASN A 280 -30.61 14.75 -2.44
N TYR A 281 -31.64 14.44 -1.64
CA TYR A 281 -31.82 15.04 -0.31
C TYR A 281 -31.13 14.23 0.78
N HIS A 282 -30.95 12.92 0.61
CA HIS A 282 -30.30 12.11 1.63
C HIS A 282 -28.78 12.35 1.64
N PRO A 283 -28.12 12.54 2.81
CA PRO A 283 -26.67 12.80 2.89
C PRO A 283 -25.81 11.77 2.16
N LEU A 284 -26.15 10.48 2.29
CA LEU A 284 -25.47 9.39 1.58
C LEU A 284 -25.55 9.53 0.04
N GLU A 285 -26.70 9.93 -0.50
CA GLU A 285 -26.87 10.13 -1.94
C GLU A 285 -26.08 11.37 -2.39
N GLN A 286 -26.09 12.46 -1.60
CA GLN A 286 -25.30 13.66 -1.89
C GLN A 286 -23.79 13.37 -1.91
N LEU A 287 -23.30 12.59 -0.96
CA LEU A 287 -21.89 12.16 -0.92
C LEU A 287 -21.53 11.32 -2.15
N ASN A 288 -22.40 10.37 -2.52
CA ASN A 288 -22.20 9.50 -3.66
C ASN A 288 -22.22 10.28 -5.00
N GLU A 289 -23.14 11.22 -5.17
CA GLU A 289 -23.17 12.11 -6.35
C GLU A 289 -21.94 13.02 -6.39
N ALA A 290 -21.52 13.58 -5.25
CA ALA A 290 -20.31 14.39 -5.18
C ALA A 290 -19.06 13.58 -5.56
N TRP A 291 -18.95 12.32 -5.11
CA TRP A 291 -17.87 11.42 -5.51
C TRP A 291 -17.82 11.20 -7.01
N LYS A 292 -18.96 10.86 -7.65
CA LYS A 292 -19.03 10.68 -9.10
C LYS A 292 -18.63 11.92 -9.91
N HIS A 293 -18.82 13.11 -9.36
CA HIS A 293 -18.36 14.35 -10.00
C HIS A 293 -16.85 14.58 -9.89
N VAL A 294 -16.19 13.94 -8.91
CA VAL A 294 -14.73 13.98 -8.73
C VAL A 294 -14.06 12.84 -9.49
N HIS A 295 -14.66 11.65 -9.46
CA HIS A 295 -14.13 10.41 -10.02
C HIS A 295 -15.01 9.94 -11.18
N TYR A 296 -14.62 10.30 -12.40
CA TYR A 296 -15.26 9.79 -13.61
C TYR A 296 -14.78 8.35 -13.91
N PRO A 297 -15.56 7.51 -14.62
CA PRO A 297 -15.12 6.16 -14.98
C PRO A 297 -13.82 6.17 -15.82
N PRO A 298 -12.99 5.11 -15.73
CA PRO A 298 -13.20 3.88 -14.95
C PRO A 298 -12.97 4.07 -13.44
N GLU A 299 -13.90 3.56 -12.63
CA GLU A 299 -13.82 3.67 -11.17
C GLU A 299 -12.95 2.54 -10.60
N THR A 300 -11.89 2.90 -9.87
CA THR A 300 -11.03 1.94 -9.15
C THR A 300 -11.39 1.83 -7.67
N ASN A 301 -12.11 2.82 -7.13
CA ASN A 301 -12.56 2.86 -5.75
C ASN A 301 -13.82 3.73 -5.56
N THR A 302 -14.51 3.55 -4.43
CA THR A 302 -15.70 4.34 -4.08
C THR A 302 -15.63 4.87 -2.64
N ILE A 303 -16.05 6.12 -2.42
CA ILE A 303 -16.19 6.69 -1.07
C ILE A 303 -17.20 5.93 -0.20
N MET A 304 -18.11 5.21 -0.83
CA MET A 304 -19.12 4.41 -0.12
C MET A 304 -18.48 3.25 0.65
N LEU A 305 -17.25 2.85 0.30
CA LEU A 305 -16.46 1.89 1.06
C LEU A 305 -16.06 2.46 2.44
N ILE A 306 -15.66 3.74 2.50
CA ILE A 306 -15.36 4.45 3.76
C ILE A 306 -16.61 4.52 4.63
N VAL A 307 -17.73 4.92 4.04
CA VAL A 307 -19.02 5.01 4.74
C VAL A 307 -19.40 3.66 5.35
N ARG A 308 -19.23 2.58 4.59
CA ARG A 308 -19.54 1.21 5.04
C ARG A 308 -18.61 0.74 6.14
N LEU A 309 -17.32 1.05 6.04
CA LEU A 309 -16.31 0.75 7.05
C LEU A 309 -16.64 1.43 8.39
N LEU A 310 -16.95 2.73 8.35
CA LEU A 310 -17.31 3.50 9.53
C LEU A 310 -18.63 3.03 10.14
N ALA A 311 -19.66 2.77 9.32
CA ALA A 311 -20.91 2.20 9.80
C ALA A 311 -20.71 0.83 10.48
N ARG A 312 -19.80 -0.01 9.96
CA ARG A 312 -19.42 -1.27 10.58
C ARG A 312 -18.83 -1.07 11.97
N ILE A 313 -17.93 -0.11 12.14
CA ILE A 313 -17.34 0.23 13.46
C ILE A 313 -18.44 0.72 14.42
N THR A 314 -19.30 1.63 13.96
CA THR A 314 -20.39 2.19 14.78
C THR A 314 -21.37 1.11 15.24
N GLN A 315 -21.69 0.12 14.39
CA GLN A 315 -22.61 -0.97 14.72
C GLN A 315 -22.00 -2.12 15.52
N SER A 316 -20.68 -2.25 15.53
CA SER A 316 -19.99 -3.39 16.17
C SER A 316 -20.28 -3.45 17.67
N SER A 317 -20.50 -4.66 18.18
CA SER A 317 -20.56 -4.90 19.63
C SER A 317 -19.20 -4.80 20.31
N ASN A 318 -18.11 -4.95 19.55
CA ASN A 318 -16.74 -4.73 19.99
C ASN A 318 -16.08 -3.70 19.07
N ARG A 319 -16.17 -2.44 19.48
CA ARG A 319 -15.71 -1.29 18.68
C ARG A 319 -14.19 -1.22 18.60
N GLU A 320 -13.50 -1.53 19.70
CA GLU A 320 -12.03 -1.54 19.78
C GLU A 320 -11.43 -2.50 18.76
N LEU A 321 -11.94 -3.73 18.71
CA LEU A 321 -11.49 -4.72 17.72
C LEU A 321 -11.80 -4.28 16.28
N ALA A 322 -12.96 -3.67 16.04
CA ALA A 322 -13.31 -3.19 14.70
C ALA A 322 -12.38 -2.04 14.23
N ILE A 323 -11.97 -1.18 15.16
CA ILE A 323 -10.99 -0.11 14.93
C ILE A 323 -9.60 -0.71 14.67
N GLU A 324 -9.15 -1.65 15.49
CA GLU A 324 -7.87 -2.34 15.31
C GLU A 324 -7.78 -3.02 13.92
N GLN A 325 -8.84 -3.72 13.52
CA GLN A 325 -8.97 -4.31 12.17
C GLN A 325 -9.00 -3.27 11.05
N THR A 326 -9.31 -2.01 11.34
CA THR A 326 -9.27 -0.94 10.34
C THR A 326 -7.88 -0.33 10.27
N LEU A 327 -7.26 -0.08 11.43
CA LEU A 327 -5.93 0.51 11.54
C LEU A 327 -4.83 -0.44 11.07
N GLN A 328 -5.08 -1.74 10.95
CA GLN A 328 -4.13 -2.68 10.36
C GLN A 328 -3.82 -2.39 8.88
N PHE A 329 -4.59 -1.55 8.19
CA PHE A 329 -4.32 -1.10 6.82
C PHE A 329 -3.55 0.24 6.79
N CYS A 330 -3.40 0.91 7.94
CA CYS A 330 -2.70 2.19 8.08
C CYS A 330 -1.26 1.92 8.56
N HIS A 331 -0.30 1.93 7.64
CA HIS A 331 1.12 1.71 7.94
C HIS A 331 2.04 2.86 7.54
N ARG A 332 1.45 3.95 7.04
CA ARG A 332 2.15 5.06 6.41
C ARG A 332 2.20 6.30 7.29
N THR A 333 3.14 7.17 6.98
CA THR A 333 3.26 8.49 7.58
C THR A 333 2.15 9.42 7.06
N VAL A 334 1.88 10.50 7.80
CA VAL A 334 0.88 11.51 7.43
C VAL A 334 1.21 12.18 6.08
N ASN A 335 2.50 12.29 5.74
CA ASN A 335 2.95 12.90 4.48
C ASN A 335 2.66 11.98 3.29
N GLU A 336 2.95 10.69 3.42
CA GLU A 336 2.63 9.69 2.40
C GLU A 336 1.12 9.57 2.17
N ASP A 337 0.32 9.60 3.25
CA ASP A 337 -1.13 9.64 3.14
C ASP A 337 -1.62 10.88 2.37
N ALA A 338 -0.97 12.03 2.54
CA ALA A 338 -1.31 13.25 1.82
C ALA A 338 -1.03 13.13 0.32
N GLU A 339 0.12 12.56 -0.05
CA GLU A 339 0.53 12.34 -1.44
C GLU A 339 -0.43 11.38 -2.16
N LEU A 340 -0.79 10.28 -1.51
CA LEU A 340 -1.73 9.29 -2.05
C LEU A 340 -3.15 9.85 -2.18
N ALA A 341 -3.63 10.57 -1.16
CA ALA A 341 -4.94 11.21 -1.23
C ALA A 341 -4.97 12.29 -2.32
N HIS A 342 -3.86 13.01 -2.51
CA HIS A 342 -3.71 13.98 -3.61
C HIS A 342 -3.82 13.31 -4.97
N LYS A 343 -3.12 12.20 -5.19
CA LYS A 343 -3.24 11.42 -6.43
C LYS A 343 -4.67 10.92 -6.64
N LEU A 344 -5.31 10.41 -5.57
CA LEU A 344 -6.67 9.88 -5.66
C LEU A 344 -7.68 10.96 -6.07
N LEU A 345 -7.62 12.19 -5.55
CA LEU A 345 -8.59 13.24 -5.89
C LEU A 345 -8.17 14.12 -7.09
N GLY A 346 -6.91 14.07 -7.53
CA GLY A 346 -6.40 14.84 -8.66
C GLY A 346 -6.16 16.33 -8.37
N GLU A 347 -6.01 17.13 -9.42
CA GLU A 347 -5.51 18.53 -9.35
C GLU A 347 -6.33 19.49 -8.47
N LYS A 348 -7.60 19.17 -8.20
CA LYS A 348 -8.50 19.98 -7.35
C LYS A 348 -8.60 19.44 -5.92
N TYR A 349 -7.64 18.62 -5.50
CA TYR A 349 -7.54 17.92 -4.23
C TYR A 349 -8.10 18.69 -3.03
N ALA A 350 -7.55 19.86 -2.70
CA ALA A 350 -7.91 20.57 -1.47
C ALA A 350 -9.40 20.97 -1.39
N SER A 351 -9.98 21.37 -2.53
CA SER A 351 -11.39 21.76 -2.61
C SER A 351 -12.33 20.56 -2.56
N GLN A 352 -11.95 19.46 -3.21
CA GLN A 352 -12.73 18.23 -3.28
C GLN A 352 -12.67 17.46 -1.96
N GLN A 353 -11.50 17.37 -1.33
CA GLN A 353 -11.33 16.76 0.00
C GLN A 353 -12.23 17.46 1.02
N SER A 354 -12.21 18.80 1.03
CA SER A 354 -13.05 19.58 1.94
C SER A 354 -14.54 19.36 1.69
N LEU A 355 -14.98 19.30 0.42
CA LEU A 355 -16.37 19.03 0.08
C LEU A 355 -16.81 17.64 0.55
N LEU A 356 -16.06 16.60 0.19
CA LEU A 356 -16.36 15.20 0.52
C LEU A 356 -16.35 14.97 2.03
N HIS A 357 -15.38 15.56 2.74
CA HIS A 357 -15.31 15.49 4.20
C HIS A 357 -16.55 16.08 4.87
N ASN A 358 -16.97 17.29 4.44
CA ASN A 358 -18.17 17.95 4.98
C ASN A 358 -19.46 17.16 4.73
N LEU A 359 -19.56 16.47 3.60
CA LEU A 359 -20.69 15.59 3.28
C LEU A 359 -20.64 14.30 4.11
N LEU A 360 -19.45 13.71 4.29
CA LEU A 360 -19.27 12.51 5.13
C LEU A 360 -19.71 12.75 6.58
N LEU A 361 -19.40 13.92 7.15
CA LEU A 361 -19.81 14.29 8.51
C LEU A 361 -21.34 14.28 8.72
N GLN A 362 -22.13 14.38 7.65
CA GLN A 362 -23.60 14.36 7.69
C GLN A 362 -24.18 12.95 7.50
N CYS A 363 -23.36 11.97 7.12
CA CYS A 363 -23.82 10.63 6.74
C CYS A 363 -23.95 9.67 7.92
N LEU A 364 -23.20 9.88 9.01
CA LEU A 364 -23.02 8.89 10.07
C LEU A 364 -23.09 9.54 11.46
N PRO A 365 -23.52 8.81 12.51
CA PRO A 365 -23.32 9.22 13.90
C PRO A 365 -21.83 9.28 14.23
N HIS A 366 -21.39 10.30 14.97
CA HIS A 366 -19.96 10.52 15.24
C HIS A 366 -19.41 9.66 16.39
N GLU A 367 -20.28 9.19 17.30
CA GLU A 367 -19.88 8.50 18.52
C GLU A 367 -19.05 7.23 18.23
N GLY A 368 -17.79 7.24 18.67
CA GLY A 368 -16.86 6.13 18.58
C GLY A 368 -16.07 6.04 17.27
N ILE A 369 -16.21 7.01 16.37
CA ILE A 369 -15.43 7.09 15.12
C ILE A 369 -14.79 8.47 14.94
N GLU A 370 -14.76 9.30 15.98
CA GLU A 370 -14.33 10.70 15.93
C GLU A 370 -12.92 10.86 15.36
N GLN A 371 -12.01 9.91 15.65
CA GLN A 371 -10.64 9.94 15.13
C GLN A 371 -10.58 9.91 13.60
N PHE A 372 -11.51 9.18 12.96
CA PHE A 372 -11.61 9.06 11.51
C PHE A 372 -12.32 10.24 10.85
N LEU A 373 -13.11 10.99 11.62
CA LEU A 373 -13.86 12.15 11.15
C LEU A 373 -13.05 13.45 11.24
N THR A 374 -11.84 13.42 11.80
CA THR A 374 -10.92 14.56 11.68
C THR A 374 -10.43 14.71 10.23
N PRO A 375 -9.99 15.91 9.79
CA PRO A 375 -9.42 16.07 8.44
C PRO A 375 -8.26 15.11 8.14
N VAL A 376 -7.38 14.88 9.14
CA VAL A 376 -6.25 13.94 9.04
C VAL A 376 -6.76 12.49 8.97
N GLY A 377 -7.73 12.12 9.81
CA GLY A 377 -8.32 10.79 9.79
C GLY A 377 -9.02 10.48 8.46
N PHE A 378 -9.75 11.45 7.90
CA PHE A 378 -10.41 11.30 6.60
C PHE A 378 -9.38 11.17 5.47
N GLN A 379 -8.28 11.91 5.53
CA GLN A 379 -7.17 11.76 4.58
C GLN A 379 -6.57 10.35 4.66
N GLY A 380 -6.31 9.85 5.86
CA GLY A 380 -5.83 8.48 6.06
C GLY A 380 -6.80 7.43 5.52
N LEU A 381 -8.12 7.65 5.65
CA LEU A 381 -9.13 6.78 5.05
C LEU A 381 -9.10 6.79 3.51
N LEU A 382 -8.87 7.95 2.89
CA LEU A 382 -8.73 8.05 1.42
C LEU A 382 -7.48 7.29 0.95
N ALA A 383 -6.34 7.49 1.61
CA ALA A 383 -5.11 6.76 1.31
C ALA A 383 -5.26 5.25 1.54
N LEU A 384 -5.96 4.85 2.61
CA LEU A 384 -6.27 3.46 2.94
C LEU A 384 -7.03 2.81 1.79
N ILE A 385 -8.17 3.37 1.37
CA ILE A 385 -8.95 2.75 0.30
C ILE A 385 -8.17 2.76 -1.01
N GLY A 386 -7.46 3.85 -1.33
CA GLY A 386 -6.73 4.01 -2.58
C GLY A 386 -5.62 2.98 -2.79
N THR A 387 -5.08 2.41 -1.72
CA THR A 387 -3.93 1.50 -1.79
C THR A 387 -4.20 0.07 -1.33
N ASN A 388 -5.33 -0.17 -0.66
CA ASN A 388 -5.72 -1.49 -0.17
C ASN A 388 -7.03 -1.99 -0.81
N GLY A 389 -7.71 -1.16 -1.60
CA GLY A 389 -8.94 -1.56 -2.29
C GLY A 389 -8.65 -2.60 -3.37
N GLN A 390 -9.21 -3.79 -3.21
CA GLN A 390 -9.14 -4.85 -4.20
C GLN A 390 -10.44 -4.87 -5.02
N GLY A 391 -10.31 -4.74 -6.35
CA GLY A 391 -11.44 -4.90 -7.27
C GLY A 391 -12.05 -6.29 -7.16
N VAL A 392 -13.39 -6.35 -7.08
CA VAL A 392 -14.18 -7.57 -6.93
C VAL A 392 -14.87 -7.92 -8.23
N GLY A 393 -14.33 -8.94 -8.89
CA GLY A 393 -14.79 -9.39 -10.19
C GLY A 393 -15.92 -10.41 -10.13
N THR A 394 -17.14 -10.07 -10.53
CA THR A 394 -18.24 -11.06 -10.61
C THR A 394 -19.08 -10.86 -11.85
N SER A 395 -19.46 -11.96 -12.52
CA SER A 395 -20.23 -11.92 -13.75
C SER A 395 -21.12 -13.15 -13.90
N ALA A 396 -22.41 -12.92 -14.18
CA ALA A 396 -23.35 -14.00 -14.42
C ALA A 396 -23.00 -14.75 -15.73
N ILE A 397 -22.53 -14.03 -16.76
CA ILE A 397 -22.06 -14.63 -18.02
C ILE A 397 -20.79 -15.45 -17.79
N SER A 398 -19.79 -14.93 -17.07
CA SER A 398 -18.53 -15.67 -16.87
C SER A 398 -18.76 -17.00 -16.11
N GLN A 399 -19.70 -17.04 -15.15
CA GLN A 399 -20.14 -18.29 -14.55
C GLN A 399 -20.82 -19.23 -15.54
N TRP A 400 -21.67 -18.71 -16.43
CA TRP A 400 -22.31 -19.50 -17.47
C TRP A 400 -21.27 -20.08 -18.43
N VAL A 401 -20.30 -19.29 -18.90
CA VAL A 401 -19.17 -19.76 -19.74
C VAL A 401 -18.37 -20.86 -19.04
N THR A 402 -18.08 -20.67 -17.74
CA THR A 402 -17.37 -21.70 -16.95
C THR A 402 -18.16 -23.00 -16.90
N ARG A 403 -19.46 -22.94 -16.63
CA ARG A 403 -20.31 -24.14 -16.56
C ARG A 403 -20.53 -24.81 -17.91
N THR A 404 -20.57 -24.04 -18.99
CA THR A 404 -20.65 -24.63 -20.32
C THR A 404 -19.36 -25.34 -20.72
N SER A 405 -18.22 -25.00 -20.12
CA SER A 405 -16.95 -25.73 -20.31
C SER A 405 -16.99 -27.18 -19.80
N ASP A 406 -17.85 -27.46 -18.81
CA ASP A 406 -18.03 -28.79 -18.22
C ASP A 406 -19.09 -29.66 -18.93
N LEU A 407 -19.73 -29.14 -20.00
CA LEU A 407 -20.76 -29.87 -20.72
C LEU A 407 -20.17 -31.03 -21.55
N ALA A 408 -20.81 -32.19 -21.45
CA ALA A 408 -20.51 -33.34 -22.30
C ALA A 408 -21.24 -33.24 -23.65
N ILE A 409 -20.72 -32.38 -24.54
CA ILE A 409 -21.21 -32.16 -25.91
C ILE A 409 -20.20 -32.65 -26.96
N THR A 410 -20.62 -32.75 -28.22
CA THR A 410 -19.73 -33.13 -29.33
C THR A 410 -18.70 -32.04 -29.64
N ASP A 411 -17.57 -32.40 -30.26
CA ASP A 411 -16.52 -31.44 -30.65
C ASP A 411 -17.06 -30.39 -31.65
N GLU A 412 -17.99 -30.79 -32.52
CA GLU A 412 -18.66 -29.85 -33.43
C GLU A 412 -19.57 -28.86 -32.69
N GLU A 413 -20.36 -29.32 -31.71
CA GLU A 413 -21.18 -28.44 -30.87
C GLU A 413 -20.32 -27.51 -30.02
N ARG A 414 -19.20 -28.00 -29.49
CA ARG A 414 -18.20 -27.20 -28.75
C ARG A 414 -17.66 -26.07 -29.61
N ALA A 415 -17.24 -26.36 -30.85
CA ALA A 415 -16.72 -25.35 -31.77
C ALA A 415 -17.76 -24.27 -32.12
N VAL A 416 -19.04 -24.66 -32.27
CA VAL A 416 -20.13 -23.70 -32.48
C VAL A 416 -20.36 -22.82 -31.26
N LEU A 417 -20.33 -23.41 -30.06
CA LEU A 417 -20.48 -22.70 -28.80
C LEU A 417 -19.33 -21.72 -28.53
N ASP A 418 -18.09 -22.15 -28.73
CA ASP A 418 -16.91 -21.30 -28.54
C ASP A 418 -16.97 -20.09 -29.46
N LYS A 419 -17.32 -20.30 -30.74
CA LYS A 419 -17.51 -19.19 -31.68
C LYS A 419 -18.65 -18.25 -31.28
N PHE A 420 -19.72 -18.76 -30.68
CA PHE A 420 -20.79 -17.93 -30.12
C PHE A 420 -20.29 -17.10 -28.94
N ILE A 421 -19.52 -17.71 -28.03
CA ILE A 421 -18.96 -17.05 -26.84
C ILE A 421 -17.97 -15.95 -27.26
N ASP A 422 -17.07 -16.23 -28.20
CA ASP A 422 -16.15 -15.24 -28.75
C ASP A 422 -16.92 -14.05 -29.33
N LYS A 423 -17.95 -14.34 -30.14
CA LYS A 423 -18.78 -13.29 -30.74
C LYS A 423 -19.55 -12.49 -29.69
N LEU A 424 -20.00 -13.14 -28.63
CA LEU A 424 -20.69 -12.50 -27.51
C LEU A 424 -19.77 -11.50 -26.81
N TYR A 425 -18.53 -11.88 -26.50
CA TYR A 425 -17.56 -10.97 -25.88
C TYR A 425 -17.18 -9.80 -26.80
N GLU A 426 -17.01 -10.03 -28.11
CA GLU A 426 -16.81 -8.94 -29.08
C GLU A 426 -17.99 -7.94 -29.08
N ASP A 427 -19.23 -8.45 -29.07
CA ASP A 427 -20.42 -7.60 -29.08
C ASP A 427 -20.58 -6.83 -27.77
N MET A 428 -20.18 -7.43 -26.64
CA MET A 428 -20.17 -6.79 -25.34
C MET A 428 -19.14 -5.65 -25.29
N ASP A 429 -17.90 -5.91 -25.72
CA ASP A 429 -16.83 -4.91 -25.79
C ASP A 429 -17.22 -3.75 -26.71
N SER A 430 -17.82 -4.04 -27.87
CA SER A 430 -18.28 -3.00 -28.79
C SER A 430 -19.41 -2.12 -28.23
N HIS A 431 -20.25 -2.62 -27.32
CA HIS A 431 -21.40 -1.88 -26.79
C HIS A 431 -21.11 -1.21 -25.45
N SER A 432 -20.43 -1.93 -24.56
CA SER A 432 -20.19 -1.55 -23.16
C SER A 432 -18.73 -1.15 -22.91
N GLY A 433 -17.85 -1.27 -23.90
CA GLY A 433 -16.41 -1.02 -23.78
C GLY A 433 -15.69 -2.08 -22.96
N ASN A 434 -14.51 -1.70 -22.46
CA ASN A 434 -13.79 -2.42 -21.41
C ASN A 434 -14.61 -2.37 -20.12
N PHE A 435 -15.65 -3.20 -20.03
CA PHE A 435 -16.31 -3.47 -18.77
C PHE A 435 -15.26 -4.14 -17.89
N LEU A 436 -14.71 -3.39 -16.94
CA LEU A 436 -13.96 -3.99 -15.85
C LEU A 436 -14.91 -5.01 -15.24
N ASN A 437 -14.54 -6.29 -15.27
CA ASN A 437 -15.28 -7.40 -14.67
C ASN A 437 -15.59 -7.19 -13.17
N ASN A 438 -15.23 -6.04 -12.61
CA ASN A 438 -15.34 -5.62 -11.24
C ASN A 438 -16.70 -4.95 -10.97
N GLU A 439 -17.55 -5.65 -10.22
CA GLU A 439 -18.80 -5.08 -9.71
C GLU A 439 -18.55 -4.03 -8.62
N GLY A 440 -17.40 -4.11 -7.94
CA GLY A 440 -17.07 -3.20 -6.86
C GLY A 440 -15.66 -3.39 -6.34
N VAL A 441 -15.47 -2.94 -5.09
CA VAL A 441 -14.20 -2.96 -4.38
C VAL A 441 -14.40 -3.53 -2.97
N ALA A 442 -13.37 -4.17 -2.43
CA ALA A 442 -13.39 -4.74 -1.09
C ALA A 442 -12.04 -4.59 -0.38
N LEU A 443 -12.07 -4.65 0.95
CA LEU A 443 -10.89 -4.65 1.82
C LEU A 443 -10.69 -6.04 2.41
N PHE A 444 -9.51 -6.63 2.18
CA PHE A 444 -9.13 -7.97 2.63
C PHE A 444 -7.89 -7.88 3.51
N THR A 445 -7.97 -8.43 4.72
CA THR A 445 -6.92 -8.29 5.73
C THR A 445 -5.67 -9.08 5.37
N LEU A 446 -5.82 -10.33 4.93
CA LEU A 446 -4.69 -11.17 4.59
C LEU A 446 -4.17 -10.80 3.21
N GLN A 447 -5.05 -10.62 2.22
CA GLN A 447 -4.60 -10.26 0.87
C GLN A 447 -3.88 -8.90 0.81
N SER A 448 -4.23 -7.91 1.64
CA SER A 448 -3.49 -6.63 1.67
C SER A 448 -2.06 -6.75 2.19
N ALA A 449 -1.68 -7.89 2.79
CA ALA A 449 -0.31 -8.20 3.20
C ALA A 449 0.50 -8.92 2.10
N CYS A 450 -0.10 -9.25 0.95
CA CYS A 450 0.64 -9.77 -0.20
C CYS A 450 1.40 -8.64 -0.89
N ASN A 451 2.73 -8.70 -0.90
CA ASN A 451 3.54 -7.70 -1.60
C ASN A 451 3.45 -7.82 -3.13
N HIS A 452 3.86 -6.74 -3.79
CA HIS A 452 3.95 -6.70 -5.25
C HIS A 452 5.15 -7.47 -5.81
N SER A 453 4.94 -8.15 -6.94
CA SER A 453 5.99 -8.57 -7.87
C SER A 453 5.51 -8.41 -9.31
N CYS A 454 6.39 -7.94 -10.22
CA CYS A 454 6.09 -7.91 -11.66
C CYS A 454 6.13 -9.32 -12.30
N VAL A 455 6.53 -10.32 -11.52
CA VAL A 455 6.44 -11.77 -11.82
C VAL A 455 5.78 -12.45 -10.62
N PRO A 456 4.46 -12.24 -10.43
CA PRO A 456 3.76 -12.73 -9.25
C PRO A 456 3.73 -14.27 -9.23
N ASN A 457 3.53 -14.83 -8.05
CA ASN A 457 3.35 -16.28 -7.86
C ASN A 457 1.94 -16.65 -7.39
N ALA A 458 1.12 -15.65 -7.11
CA ALA A 458 -0.30 -15.81 -6.85
C ALA A 458 -1.13 -14.67 -7.48
N GLU A 459 -2.42 -14.92 -7.66
CA GLU A 459 -3.38 -13.94 -8.15
C GLU A 459 -4.71 -14.02 -7.38
N PRO A 460 -5.38 -12.89 -7.12
CA PRO A 460 -6.70 -12.87 -6.52
C PRO A 460 -7.77 -13.26 -7.55
N THR A 461 -8.64 -14.20 -7.19
CA THR A 461 -9.76 -14.66 -8.03
C THR A 461 -11.05 -14.77 -7.22
N TYR A 462 -12.20 -14.86 -7.89
CA TYR A 462 -13.53 -14.91 -7.25
C TYR A 462 -14.33 -16.14 -7.69
N LEU A 463 -13.83 -17.33 -7.32
CA LEU A 463 -14.37 -18.62 -7.77
C LEU A 463 -15.85 -18.85 -7.42
N HIS A 464 -16.36 -18.19 -6.38
CA HIS A 464 -17.75 -18.31 -5.92
C HIS A 464 -18.70 -17.29 -6.58
N ASN A 465 -18.17 -16.44 -7.45
CA ASN A 465 -18.87 -15.32 -8.09
C ASN A 465 -19.62 -14.44 -7.07
N ASN A 466 -18.89 -14.07 -6.03
CA ASN A 466 -19.24 -13.11 -5.00
C ASN A 466 -17.94 -12.46 -4.51
N ASN A 467 -18.01 -11.62 -3.50
CA ASN A 467 -16.88 -10.93 -2.90
C ASN A 467 -15.92 -11.81 -2.07
N LYS A 468 -16.07 -13.14 -2.06
CA LYS A 468 -15.14 -14.04 -1.38
C LYS A 468 -13.91 -14.26 -2.25
N LEU A 469 -12.78 -13.73 -1.79
CA LEU A 469 -11.50 -13.83 -2.48
C LEU A 469 -10.94 -15.25 -2.37
N SER A 470 -10.41 -15.76 -3.48
CA SER A 470 -9.65 -17.00 -3.58
C SER A 470 -8.28 -16.66 -4.14
N LEU A 471 -7.24 -16.74 -3.31
CA LEU A 471 -5.87 -16.49 -3.77
C LEU A 471 -5.32 -17.76 -4.41
N VAL A 472 -5.06 -17.75 -5.71
CA VAL A 472 -4.67 -18.93 -6.50
C VAL A 472 -3.21 -18.82 -6.90
N ALA A 473 -2.45 -19.91 -6.76
CA ALA A 473 -1.07 -19.96 -7.19
C ALA A 473 -0.97 -20.00 -8.73
N VAL A 474 -0.28 -19.04 -9.35
CA VAL A 474 -0.09 -19.02 -10.83
C VAL A 474 1.06 -19.92 -11.28
N ARG A 475 2.01 -20.17 -10.38
CA ARG A 475 3.10 -21.13 -10.55
C ARG A 475 3.28 -21.94 -9.26
N ASP A 476 4.14 -22.94 -9.30
CA ASP A 476 4.52 -23.65 -8.08
C ASP A 476 5.17 -22.68 -7.08
N VAL A 477 4.74 -22.76 -5.81
CA VAL A 477 5.22 -21.95 -4.68
C VAL A 477 5.84 -22.87 -3.65
N GLN A 478 7.11 -22.64 -3.34
CA GLN A 478 7.86 -23.47 -2.38
C GLN A 478 7.54 -23.09 -0.94
N GLU A 479 7.75 -24.02 0.00
CA GLU A 479 7.71 -23.68 1.43
C GLU A 479 8.79 -22.63 1.76
N GLY A 480 8.40 -21.60 2.52
CA GLY A 480 9.23 -20.45 2.86
C GLY A 480 9.24 -19.33 1.81
N GLU A 481 8.72 -19.57 0.60
CA GLU A 481 8.62 -18.56 -0.44
C GLU A 481 7.59 -17.48 -0.09
N GLU A 482 7.91 -16.22 -0.37
CA GLU A 482 6.97 -15.11 -0.22
C GLU A 482 5.88 -15.19 -1.29
N ILE A 483 4.63 -14.99 -0.88
CA ILE A 483 3.47 -14.94 -1.75
C ILE A 483 3.31 -13.50 -2.23
N CYS A 484 3.51 -13.29 -3.53
CA CYS A 484 3.45 -11.98 -4.17
C CYS A 484 2.37 -11.96 -5.26
N ILE A 485 1.63 -10.86 -5.32
CA ILE A 485 0.63 -10.57 -6.35
C ILE A 485 1.11 -9.42 -7.26
N SER A 486 0.40 -9.15 -8.36
CA SER A 486 0.60 -7.91 -9.11
C SER A 486 -0.35 -6.82 -8.60
N TYR A 487 0.14 -5.59 -8.52
CA TYR A 487 -0.65 -4.39 -8.26
C TYR A 487 -0.93 -3.63 -9.56
N LEU A 488 -0.30 -4.09 -10.64
CA LEU A 488 -0.42 -3.55 -11.99
C LEU A 488 -1.35 -4.47 -12.78
N ASP A 489 -2.17 -3.87 -13.64
CA ASP A 489 -2.90 -4.62 -14.66
C ASP A 489 -1.96 -5.29 -15.68
N GLU A 490 -2.54 -6.14 -16.52
CA GLU A 490 -1.79 -6.90 -17.52
C GLU A 490 -1.06 -5.99 -18.52
N CYS A 491 -1.67 -4.88 -18.95
CA CYS A 491 -1.06 -3.94 -19.88
C CYS A 491 0.20 -3.31 -19.27
N ASN A 492 0.08 -2.77 -18.06
CA ASN A 492 1.18 -2.17 -17.31
C ASN A 492 2.28 -3.19 -16.97
N LEU A 493 1.93 -4.45 -16.66
CA LEU A 493 2.91 -5.52 -16.43
C LEU A 493 3.82 -5.78 -17.65
N GLN A 494 3.33 -5.55 -18.86
CA GLN A 494 4.11 -5.71 -20.10
C GLN A 494 4.94 -4.47 -20.47
N ARG A 495 4.67 -3.31 -19.87
CA ARG A 495 5.45 -2.08 -20.11
C ARG A 495 6.88 -2.18 -19.58
N SER A 496 7.69 -1.17 -19.89
CA SER A 496 9.10 -1.07 -19.50
C SER A 496 9.30 -1.08 -17.97
N ARG A 497 10.53 -1.39 -17.52
CA ARG A 497 10.90 -1.29 -16.09
C ARG A 497 10.62 0.11 -15.53
N HIS A 498 10.91 1.14 -16.32
CA HIS A 498 10.70 2.53 -15.95
C HIS A 498 9.20 2.80 -15.72
N SER A 499 8.35 2.49 -16.70
CA SER A 499 6.92 2.74 -16.64
C SER A 499 6.27 1.99 -15.46
N ARG A 500 6.63 0.71 -15.24
CA ARG A 500 6.14 -0.05 -14.09
C ARG A 500 6.56 0.55 -12.75
N ARG A 501 7.80 1.03 -12.63
CA ARG A 501 8.28 1.67 -11.39
C ARG A 501 7.67 3.05 -11.18
N LYS A 502 7.42 3.81 -12.25
CA LYS A 502 6.68 5.09 -12.20
C LYS A 502 5.28 4.85 -11.65
N GLU A 503 4.54 3.91 -12.22
CA GLU A 503 3.18 3.55 -11.79
C GLU A 503 3.13 3.11 -10.32
N LEU A 504 4.06 2.24 -9.90
CA LEU A 504 4.13 1.79 -8.51
C LEU A 504 4.55 2.89 -7.54
N MET A 505 5.44 3.79 -7.96
CA MET A 505 5.86 4.92 -7.14
C MET A 505 4.68 5.88 -6.95
N GLU A 506 3.96 6.22 -8.03
CA GLU A 506 2.86 7.19 -7.97
C GLU A 506 1.65 6.70 -7.16
N ASN A 507 1.35 5.40 -7.19
CA ASN A 507 0.14 4.86 -6.55
C ASN A 507 0.40 4.13 -5.23
N TYR A 508 1.64 3.72 -4.97
CA TYR A 508 1.98 2.91 -3.79
C TYR A 508 3.25 3.38 -3.05
N LEU A 509 3.93 4.40 -3.56
CA LEU A 509 5.12 5.04 -2.97
C LEU A 509 6.31 4.09 -2.75
N PHE A 510 6.49 3.10 -3.64
CA PHE A 510 7.66 2.22 -3.56
C PHE A 510 8.26 1.90 -4.93
N ALA A 511 9.54 1.53 -4.92
CA ALA A 511 10.27 1.08 -6.09
C ALA A 511 10.38 -0.46 -6.13
N CYS A 512 9.79 -1.10 -7.14
CA CYS A 512 9.87 -2.55 -7.29
C CYS A 512 11.29 -3.02 -7.65
N ASN A 513 11.77 -4.00 -6.89
CA ASN A 513 13.05 -4.69 -7.06
C ASN A 513 12.85 -6.22 -7.23
N CYS A 514 11.72 -6.65 -7.81
CA CYS A 514 11.51 -8.07 -8.12
C CYS A 514 12.51 -8.59 -9.17
N PRO A 515 12.66 -9.92 -9.36
CA PRO A 515 13.63 -10.48 -10.31
C PRO A 515 13.53 -9.89 -11.72
N LYS A 516 12.31 -9.67 -12.25
CA LYS A 516 12.09 -9.02 -13.55
C LYS A 516 12.63 -7.59 -13.59
N CYS A 517 12.46 -6.82 -12.52
CA CYS A 517 12.98 -5.45 -12.44
C CYS A 517 14.50 -5.41 -12.29
N GLU A 518 15.09 -6.38 -11.58
CA GLU A 518 16.56 -6.48 -11.42
C GLU A 518 17.24 -6.85 -12.74
N GLU A 519 16.72 -7.86 -13.45
CA GLU A 519 17.21 -8.28 -14.76
C GLU A 519 17.16 -7.15 -15.81
N GLN A 520 16.22 -6.23 -15.67
CA GLN A 520 16.01 -5.11 -16.60
C GLN A 520 16.77 -3.83 -16.21
N THR A 521 17.62 -3.85 -15.18
CA THR A 521 18.29 -2.62 -14.67
C THR A 521 19.22 -1.96 -15.69
N CYS A 522 19.80 -2.73 -16.60
CA CYS A 522 20.69 -2.19 -17.66
C CYS A 522 19.94 -1.81 -18.94
N GLN A 523 18.62 -1.98 -19.00
CA GLN A 523 17.84 -1.57 -20.16
C GLN A 523 17.65 -0.05 -20.13
N PRO A 524 17.80 0.63 -21.28
CA PRO A 524 17.56 2.07 -21.35
C PRO A 524 16.10 2.39 -21.05
N ASP A 525 15.88 3.46 -20.29
CA ASP A 525 14.56 4.03 -20.01
C ASP A 525 14.04 4.73 -21.28
N PHE A 526 13.53 3.95 -22.25
CA PHE A 526 12.77 4.48 -23.37
C PHE A 526 11.28 4.29 -23.09
N THR A 527 10.57 5.39 -22.97
CA THR A 527 9.14 5.47 -23.27
C THR A 527 9.02 5.52 -24.79
N SER A 528 8.15 4.72 -25.42
CA SER A 528 7.90 4.87 -26.86
C SER A 528 7.28 6.24 -27.11
N GLU A 529 7.54 6.86 -28.27
CA GLU A 529 6.94 8.17 -28.65
C GLU A 529 5.39 8.15 -28.62
N GLU A 530 4.77 6.96 -28.68
CA GLU A 530 3.32 6.77 -28.49
C GLU A 530 2.84 7.00 -27.03
N GLU A 531 3.74 7.04 -26.04
CA GLU A 531 3.40 7.31 -24.63
C GLU A 531 3.26 8.81 -24.33
N ASP A 532 3.90 9.69 -25.11
CA ASP A 532 3.79 11.16 -24.93
C ASP A 532 2.42 11.69 -25.44
N ASP A 533 1.79 10.99 -26.39
CA ASP A 533 0.52 11.39 -26.98
C ASP A 533 -0.70 11.05 -26.07
N GLU A 534 -0.60 10.02 -25.20
CA GLU A 534 -1.62 9.73 -24.18
C GLU A 534 -1.60 10.78 -23.05
N GLU A 535 -0.42 11.26 -22.61
CA GLU A 535 -0.27 12.31 -21.59
C GLU A 535 -0.82 13.69 -22.03
N MET A 536 -1.05 13.92 -23.33
CA MET A 536 -1.65 15.15 -23.84
C MET A 536 -3.18 15.11 -24.00
N SER A 537 -3.82 13.99 -23.63
CA SER A 537 -5.26 13.77 -23.92
C SER A 537 -6.15 13.50 -22.70
N GLU A 538 -5.63 13.56 -21.47
CA GLU A 538 -6.43 13.47 -20.22
C GLU A 538 -6.77 14.83 -19.60
#